data_AF-A0A2V9MVM0-F1
#
_entry.id   AF-A0A2V9MVM0-F1
#
_cell.length_a   1.000
_cell.length_b   1.000
_cell.length_c   1.000
_cell.angle_alpha   90.00
_cell.angle_beta   90.00
_cell.angle_gamma   90.00
#
_symmetry.space_group_name_H-M   'P 1'
#
loop_
_entity.id
_entity.type
_entity.pdbx_description
1 polymer ?
#
loop_
_entity_poly.entity_id
_entity_poly.type
_entity_poly.pdbx_seq_one_letter_code
_entity_poly.pdbx_strand_id
1 'polypeptide(L)'
;MSAEEFHELHEHIEHGAHNPEMAPVSLTMAILAVLVAVVTLLGHRMHTEEVVMQTRANDQWAYYQGKDTRLHTDQKLVGLAGVLKGTDSSKAASWIESTKAEADKYDKQKEEIQSEARKLENEATVARRRADRFDLGEVFLEIALVITSITLLSGRKAFWWLGMLSGAIGLVVAASHMFIQ
;
A
#
# COMPACT_ATOMS: atom_id res chain seq x y z
N MET A 1 1.46 -9.78 15.42
CA MET A 1 1.56 -10.62 16.64
C MET A 1 2.66 -10.11 17.56
N SER A 2 2.31 -9.73 18.79
CA SER A 2 3.24 -9.27 19.83
C SER A 2 3.98 -10.46 20.47
N ALA A 3 5.10 -10.21 21.17
CA ALA A 3 5.85 -11.27 21.85
C ALA A 3 5.01 -11.99 22.94
N GLU A 4 4.03 -11.30 23.51
CA GLU A 4 3.13 -11.81 24.54
C GLU A 4 2.12 -12.80 23.95
N GLU A 5 1.53 -12.48 22.80
CA GLU A 5 0.63 -13.38 22.06
C GLU A 5 1.34 -14.66 21.60
N PHE A 6 2.61 -14.57 21.20
CA PHE A 6 3.43 -15.74 20.88
C PHE A 6 3.66 -16.64 22.11
N HIS A 7 3.83 -16.05 23.30
CA HIS A 7 4.06 -16.79 24.53
C HIS A 7 2.80 -17.53 24.98
N GLU A 8 1.64 -16.86 24.98
CA GLU A 8 0.35 -17.48 25.28
C GLU A 8 0.03 -18.62 24.30
N LEU A 9 0.32 -18.42 23.01
CA LEU A 9 0.16 -19.46 22.00
C LEU A 9 1.02 -20.71 22.31
N HIS A 10 2.26 -20.49 22.75
CA HIS A 10 3.17 -21.57 23.10
C HIS A 10 2.64 -22.39 24.28
N GLU A 11 2.14 -21.73 25.32
CA GLU A 11 1.54 -22.37 26.50
C GLU A 11 0.33 -23.23 26.10
N HIS A 12 -0.55 -22.71 25.21
CA HIS A 12 -1.68 -23.47 24.68
C HIS A 12 -1.25 -24.72 23.90
N ILE A 13 -0.22 -24.61 23.07
CA ILE A 13 0.32 -25.73 22.29
C ILE A 13 0.88 -26.82 23.21
N GLU A 14 1.64 -26.44 24.24
CA GLU A 14 2.26 -27.35 25.22
C GLU A 14 1.19 -28.09 26.04
N HIS A 15 0.16 -27.39 26.52
CA HIS A 15 -0.96 -28.02 27.21
C HIS A 15 -1.72 -29.04 26.33
N GLY A 16 -1.88 -28.76 25.04
CA GLY A 16 -2.49 -29.71 24.10
C GLY A 16 -1.61 -30.92 23.79
N ALA A 17 -0.28 -30.78 23.85
CA ALA A 17 0.67 -31.85 23.54
C ALA A 17 0.66 -32.99 24.58
N HIS A 18 0.29 -32.70 25.83
CA HIS A 18 0.14 -33.72 26.88
C HIS A 18 -1.06 -34.65 26.68
N ASN A 19 -2.01 -34.29 25.80
CA ASN A 19 -3.18 -35.10 25.46
C ASN A 19 -3.03 -35.71 24.05
N PRO A 20 -2.85 -37.03 23.90
CA PRO A 20 -2.62 -37.68 22.59
C PRO A 20 -3.73 -37.39 21.56
N GLU A 21 -4.96 -37.19 22.00
CA GLU A 21 -6.10 -36.87 21.12
C GLU A 21 -6.07 -35.44 20.56
N MET A 22 -5.33 -34.53 21.20
CA MET A 22 -5.25 -33.10 20.85
C MET A 22 -3.93 -32.73 20.15
N ALA A 23 -2.96 -33.65 20.10
CA ALA A 23 -1.69 -33.44 19.39
C ALA A 23 -1.84 -32.97 17.92
N PRO A 24 -2.80 -33.46 17.12
CA PRO A 24 -3.03 -32.92 15.78
C PRO A 24 -3.46 -31.45 15.77
N VAL A 25 -4.25 -31.04 16.76
CA VAL A 25 -4.75 -29.65 16.90
C VAL A 25 -3.61 -28.72 17.25
N SER A 26 -2.77 -29.10 18.23
CA SER A 26 -1.56 -28.35 18.58
C SER A 26 -0.60 -28.18 17.40
N LEU A 27 -0.40 -29.23 16.59
CA LEU A 27 0.41 -29.15 15.37
C LEU A 27 -0.19 -28.17 14.35
N THR A 28 -1.50 -28.24 14.10
CA THR A 28 -2.15 -27.29 13.17
C THR A 28 -2.06 -25.85 13.65
N MET A 29 -2.15 -25.60 14.96
CA MET A 29 -2.00 -24.28 15.56
C MET A 29 -0.59 -23.72 15.34
N ALA A 30 0.45 -24.54 15.51
CA ALA A 30 1.82 -24.16 15.20
C ALA A 30 2.01 -23.82 13.71
N ILE A 31 1.41 -24.61 12.81
CA ILE A 31 1.46 -24.34 11.36
C ILE A 31 0.74 -23.02 11.04
N LEU A 32 -0.45 -22.80 11.59
CA LEU A 32 -1.20 -21.55 11.40
C LEU A 32 -0.40 -20.34 11.88
N ALA A 33 0.29 -20.44 13.02
CA ALA A 33 1.12 -19.36 13.53
C ALA A 33 2.28 -18.99 12.59
N VAL A 34 2.94 -19.98 12.00
CA VAL A 34 3.97 -19.75 10.97
C VAL A 34 3.36 -19.09 9.73
N LEU A 35 2.17 -19.53 9.30
CA LEU A 35 1.47 -18.94 8.16
C LEU A 35 1.07 -17.49 8.41
N VAL A 36 0.53 -17.17 9.61
CA VAL A 36 0.27 -15.78 10.04
C VAL A 36 1.56 -14.97 9.90
N ALA A 37 2.64 -15.40 10.54
CA ALA A 37 3.91 -14.67 10.50
C ALA A 37 4.44 -14.42 9.07
N VAL A 38 4.32 -15.40 8.18
CA VAL A 38 4.72 -15.27 6.77
C VAL A 38 3.83 -14.26 6.03
N VAL A 39 2.51 -14.35 6.20
CA VAL A 39 1.55 -13.44 5.55
C VAL A 39 1.72 -12.01 6.07
N THR A 40 1.89 -11.81 7.38
CA THR A 40 2.20 -10.50 7.98
C THR A 40 3.48 -9.91 7.38
N LEU A 41 4.55 -10.70 7.26
CA LEU A 41 5.83 -10.23 6.71
C LEU A 41 5.68 -9.80 5.24
N LEU A 42 4.96 -10.59 4.44
CA LEU A 42 4.71 -10.28 3.03
C LEU A 42 3.79 -9.06 2.89
N GLY A 43 2.73 -8.95 3.68
CA GLY A 43 1.85 -7.78 3.75
C GLY A 43 2.63 -6.51 4.07
N HIS A 44 3.52 -6.56 5.08
CA HIS A 44 4.37 -5.41 5.42
C HIS A 44 5.30 -4.99 4.27
N ARG A 45 5.86 -5.95 3.53
CA ARG A 45 6.65 -5.62 2.33
C ARG A 45 5.80 -4.98 1.24
N MET A 46 4.59 -5.46 1.01
CA MET A 46 3.69 -4.88 0.02
C MET A 46 3.25 -3.45 0.39
N HIS A 47 2.95 -3.18 1.67
CA HIS A 47 2.68 -1.82 2.13
C HIS A 47 3.89 -0.90 2.00
N THR A 48 5.10 -1.41 2.25
CA THR A 48 6.33 -0.63 2.03
C THR A 48 6.45 -0.25 0.54
N GLU A 49 6.17 -1.19 -0.37
CA GLU A 49 6.17 -0.93 -1.80
C GLU A 49 5.07 0.07 -2.21
N GLU A 50 3.85 -0.09 -1.69
CA GLU A 50 2.74 0.86 -1.87
C GLU A 50 3.16 2.28 -1.48
N VAL A 51 3.73 2.46 -0.28
CA VAL A 51 4.17 3.77 0.22
C VAL A 51 5.23 4.37 -0.69
N VAL A 52 6.18 3.58 -1.16
CA VAL A 52 7.21 4.04 -2.11
C VAL A 52 6.57 4.48 -3.44
N MET A 53 5.64 3.69 -3.99
CA MET A 53 4.96 4.04 -5.25
C MET A 53 4.07 5.29 -5.09
N GLN A 54 3.34 5.39 -3.98
CA GLN A 54 2.52 6.56 -3.69
C GLN A 54 3.37 7.81 -3.48
N THR A 55 4.54 7.67 -2.85
CA THR A 55 5.51 8.78 -2.71
C THR A 55 5.98 9.24 -4.09
N ARG A 56 6.36 8.33 -4.99
CA ARG A 56 6.76 8.67 -6.36
C ARG A 56 5.65 9.37 -7.14
N ALA A 57 4.41 8.89 -7.03
CA ALA A 57 3.25 9.54 -7.66
C ALA A 57 3.04 10.95 -7.10
N ASN A 58 3.14 11.12 -5.78
CA ASN A 58 3.02 12.42 -5.12
C ASN A 58 4.14 13.38 -5.55
N ASP A 59 5.38 12.91 -5.64
CA ASP A 59 6.53 13.71 -6.10
C ASP A 59 6.32 14.20 -7.54
N GLN A 60 5.80 13.33 -8.43
CA GLN A 60 5.50 13.71 -9.81
C GLN A 60 4.36 14.73 -9.89
N TRP A 61 3.31 14.56 -9.10
CA TRP A 61 2.24 15.55 -8.99
C TRP A 61 2.71 16.88 -8.41
N ALA A 62 3.63 16.85 -7.44
CA ALA A 62 4.25 18.04 -6.89
C ALA A 62 5.14 18.75 -7.93
N TYR A 63 5.88 17.99 -8.74
CA TYR A 63 6.67 18.52 -9.85
C TYR A 63 5.78 19.23 -10.88
N TYR A 64 4.69 18.59 -11.29
CA TYR A 64 3.67 19.18 -12.16
C TYR A 64 3.12 20.49 -11.58
N GLN A 65 2.68 20.48 -10.32
CA GLN A 65 2.10 21.66 -9.66
C GLN A 65 3.10 22.80 -9.52
N GLY A 66 4.37 22.49 -9.21
CA GLY A 66 5.44 23.49 -9.12
C GLY A 66 5.71 24.16 -10.47
N LYS A 67 5.72 23.38 -11.56
CA LYS A 67 5.85 23.90 -12.93
C LYS A 67 4.65 24.76 -13.33
N ASP A 68 3.44 24.29 -13.07
CA ASP A 68 2.21 25.03 -13.39
C ASP A 68 2.12 26.36 -12.62
N THR A 69 2.46 26.35 -11.34
CA THR A 69 2.50 27.56 -10.51
C THR A 69 3.51 28.57 -11.03
N ARG A 70 4.71 28.12 -11.43
CA ARG A 70 5.75 28.99 -12.01
C ARG A 70 5.26 29.61 -13.30
N LEU A 71 4.71 28.81 -14.21
CA LEU A 71 4.15 29.26 -15.47
C LEU A 71 3.06 30.33 -15.25
N HIS A 72 2.12 30.06 -14.36
CA HIS A 72 1.03 30.99 -14.05
C HIS A 72 1.53 32.30 -13.43
N THR A 73 2.57 32.22 -12.58
CA THR A 73 3.21 33.40 -11.99
C THR A 73 3.92 34.23 -13.06
N ASP A 74 4.69 33.60 -13.95
CA ASP A 74 5.41 34.29 -15.02
C ASP A 74 4.44 34.96 -16.01
N GLN A 75 3.35 34.28 -16.37
CA GLN A 75 2.28 34.85 -17.22
C GLN A 75 1.60 36.07 -16.57
N LYS A 76 1.29 36.01 -15.27
CA LYS A 76 0.73 37.15 -14.53
C LYS A 76 1.69 38.33 -14.47
N LEU A 77 2.98 38.06 -14.28
CA LEU A 77 4.02 39.08 -14.20
C LEU A 77 4.24 39.75 -15.58
N VAL A 78 4.17 39.00 -16.68
CA VAL A 78 4.11 39.53 -18.06
C VAL A 78 2.88 40.41 -18.27
N GLY A 79 1.70 39.94 -17.85
CA GLY A 79 0.47 40.73 -17.92
C GLY A 79 0.58 42.07 -17.16
N LEU A 80 1.19 42.04 -15.97
CA LEU A 80 1.41 43.24 -15.17
C LEU A 80 2.42 44.21 -15.83
N ALA A 81 3.52 43.70 -16.39
CA ALA A 81 4.50 44.51 -17.10
C ALA A 81 3.90 45.22 -18.33
N GLY A 82 2.94 44.58 -19.02
CA GLY A 82 2.22 45.19 -20.14
C GLY A 82 1.25 46.32 -19.73
N VAL A 83 0.81 46.35 -18.47
CA VAL A 83 -0.12 47.37 -17.93
C VAL A 83 0.63 48.55 -17.30
N LEU A 84 1.83 48.32 -16.76
CA LEU A 84 2.65 49.36 -16.13
C LEU A 84 3.26 50.32 -17.16
N LYS A 85 2.80 51.58 -17.16
CA LYS A 85 3.43 52.66 -17.94
C LYS A 85 4.78 53.04 -17.32
N GLY A 86 5.89 52.81 -18.04
CA GLY A 86 7.22 53.33 -17.67
C GLY A 86 8.38 52.33 -17.72
N THR A 87 8.14 51.06 -18.06
CA THR A 87 9.19 50.05 -18.17
C THR A 87 9.98 50.20 -19.48
N ASP A 88 11.30 50.01 -19.40
CA ASP A 88 12.25 50.05 -20.52
C ASP A 88 11.80 49.06 -21.63
N SER A 89 11.18 49.60 -22.69
CA SER A 89 10.33 48.85 -23.63
C SER A 89 11.05 47.69 -24.33
N SER A 90 12.38 47.80 -24.51
CA SER A 90 13.21 46.76 -25.12
C SER A 90 13.46 45.56 -24.20
N LYS A 91 13.77 45.79 -22.91
CA LYS A 91 13.96 44.70 -21.93
C LYS A 91 12.65 44.03 -21.54
N ALA A 92 11.56 44.79 -21.52
CA ALA A 92 10.22 44.23 -21.33
C ALA A 92 9.85 43.30 -22.49
N ALA A 93 10.10 43.71 -23.74
CA ALA A 93 9.79 42.89 -24.92
C ALA A 93 10.59 41.58 -24.96
N SER A 94 11.90 41.61 -24.70
CA SER A 94 12.72 40.38 -24.69
C SER A 94 12.33 39.43 -23.56
N TRP A 95 12.00 39.97 -22.38
CA TRP A 95 11.51 39.16 -21.26
C TRP A 95 10.17 38.50 -21.58
N ILE A 96 9.21 39.25 -22.15
CA ILE A 96 7.90 38.73 -22.59
C ILE A 96 8.04 37.60 -23.61
N GLU A 97 8.93 37.75 -24.59
CA GLU A 97 9.17 36.75 -25.62
C GLU A 97 9.80 35.48 -25.03
N SER A 98 10.80 35.63 -24.14
CA SER A 98 11.43 34.51 -23.44
C SER A 98 10.44 33.73 -22.57
N THR A 99 9.56 34.41 -21.83
CA THR A 99 8.52 33.79 -21.01
C THR A 99 7.48 33.07 -21.86
N LYS A 100 7.07 33.64 -23.00
CA LYS A 100 6.14 32.96 -23.93
C LYS A 100 6.77 31.69 -24.54
N ALA A 101 8.04 31.75 -24.93
CA ALA A 101 8.73 30.57 -25.45
C ALA A 101 8.88 29.47 -24.39
N GLU A 102 9.14 29.83 -23.13
CA GLU A 102 9.17 28.88 -22.01
C GLU A 102 7.77 28.30 -21.74
N ALA A 103 6.73 29.13 -21.80
CA ALA A 103 5.34 28.71 -21.65
C ALA A 103 4.91 27.67 -22.69
N ASP A 104 5.15 27.94 -23.98
CA ASP A 104 4.79 27.02 -25.06
C ASP A 104 5.55 25.69 -24.97
N LYS A 105 6.80 25.73 -24.49
CA LYS A 105 7.59 24.51 -24.25
C LYS A 105 7.01 23.69 -23.10
N TYR A 106 6.64 24.34 -22.00
CA TYR A 106 6.06 23.65 -20.85
C TYR A 106 4.66 23.12 -21.12
N ASP A 107 3.83 23.85 -21.88
CA ASP A 107 2.49 23.38 -22.22
C ASP A 107 2.54 22.04 -22.97
N LYS A 108 3.54 21.87 -23.85
CA LYS A 108 3.82 20.58 -24.52
C LYS A 108 4.32 19.49 -23.58
N GLN A 109 5.12 19.83 -22.57
CA GLN A 109 5.64 18.87 -21.59
C GLN A 109 4.63 18.50 -20.50
N LYS A 110 3.63 19.37 -20.28
CA LYS A 110 2.64 19.24 -19.21
C LYS A 110 1.80 17.98 -19.36
N GLU A 111 1.39 17.65 -20.58
CA GLU A 111 0.65 16.42 -20.88
C GLU A 111 1.48 15.17 -20.56
N GLU A 112 2.77 15.17 -20.90
CA GLU A 112 3.68 14.06 -20.62
C GLU A 112 3.89 13.87 -19.11
N ILE A 113 4.18 14.96 -18.37
CA ILE A 113 4.36 14.93 -16.92
C ILE A 113 3.07 14.44 -16.23
N GLN A 114 1.90 14.92 -16.67
CA GLN A 114 0.63 14.50 -16.12
C GLN A 114 0.32 13.03 -16.43
N SER A 115 0.62 12.58 -17.65
CA SER A 115 0.47 11.17 -18.06
C SER A 115 1.35 10.26 -17.20
N GLU A 116 2.60 10.66 -16.93
CA GLU A 116 3.51 9.94 -16.04
C GLU A 116 2.97 9.91 -14.60
N ALA A 117 2.46 11.03 -14.08
CA ALA A 117 1.88 11.08 -12.74
C ALA A 117 0.69 10.10 -12.59
N ARG A 118 -0.21 10.08 -13.59
CA ARG A 118 -1.35 9.14 -13.61
C ARG A 118 -0.91 7.69 -13.74
N LYS A 119 0.15 7.43 -14.48
CA LYS A 119 0.71 6.07 -14.59
C LYS A 119 1.24 5.60 -13.24
N LEU A 120 2.02 6.42 -12.55
CA LEU A 120 2.53 6.11 -11.20
C LEU A 120 1.40 5.93 -10.19
N GLU A 121 0.34 6.74 -10.28
CA GLU A 121 -0.86 6.61 -9.43
C GLU A 121 -1.60 5.28 -9.66
N ASN A 122 -1.71 4.83 -10.92
CA ASN A 122 -2.26 3.52 -11.24
C ASN A 122 -1.39 2.39 -10.69
N GLU A 123 -0.06 2.48 -10.84
CA GLU A 123 0.89 1.50 -10.28
C GLU A 123 0.80 1.44 -8.74
N ALA A 124 0.69 2.60 -8.07
CA ALA A 124 0.46 2.68 -6.63
C ALA A 124 -0.87 2.03 -6.22
N THR A 125 -1.94 2.23 -7.00
CA THR A 125 -3.25 1.62 -6.77
C THR A 125 -3.23 0.10 -6.92
N VAL A 126 -2.43 -0.42 -7.85
CA VAL A 126 -2.20 -1.88 -8.00
C VAL A 126 -1.45 -2.42 -6.79
N ALA A 127 -0.38 -1.74 -6.35
CA ALA A 127 0.40 -2.13 -5.17
C ALA A 127 -0.48 -2.16 -3.90
N ARG A 128 -1.31 -1.12 -3.69
CA ARG A 128 -2.28 -1.06 -2.59
C ARG A 128 -3.24 -2.24 -2.60
N ARG A 129 -3.87 -2.52 -3.74
CA ARG A 129 -4.83 -3.65 -3.85
C ARG A 129 -4.16 -4.99 -3.54
N ARG A 130 -2.86 -5.15 -3.84
CA ARG A 130 -2.11 -6.35 -3.46
C ARG A 130 -1.87 -6.40 -1.94
N ALA A 131 -1.51 -5.28 -1.32
CA ALA A 131 -1.35 -5.20 0.13
C ALA A 131 -2.66 -5.55 0.86
N ASP A 132 -3.80 -5.00 0.41
CA ASP A 132 -5.13 -5.27 0.98
C ASP A 132 -5.49 -6.78 1.01
N ARG A 133 -4.96 -7.59 0.07
CA ARG A 133 -5.18 -9.05 0.06
C ARG A 133 -4.39 -9.77 1.15
N PHE A 134 -3.20 -9.29 1.48
CA PHE A 134 -2.42 -9.83 2.59
C PHE A 134 -3.08 -9.49 3.92
N ASP A 135 -3.55 -8.26 4.11
CA ASP A 135 -4.28 -7.85 5.32
C ASP A 135 -5.52 -8.73 5.55
N LEU A 136 -6.34 -8.91 4.50
CA LEU A 136 -7.53 -9.75 4.61
C LEU A 136 -7.17 -11.22 4.88
N GLY A 137 -6.11 -11.73 4.24
CA GLY A 137 -5.60 -13.08 4.46
C GLY A 137 -5.10 -13.30 5.89
N GLU A 138 -4.36 -12.32 6.44
CA GLU A 138 -3.86 -12.30 7.81
C GLU A 138 -5.00 -12.41 8.82
N VAL A 139 -6.04 -11.57 8.66
CA VAL A 139 -7.23 -11.59 9.55
C VAL A 139 -7.90 -12.97 9.57
N PHE A 140 -8.08 -13.62 8.41
CA PHE A 140 -8.67 -14.97 8.37
C PHE A 140 -7.80 -16.04 9.02
N LEU A 141 -6.47 -15.91 8.94
CA LEU A 141 -5.52 -16.81 9.58
C LEU A 141 -5.47 -16.60 11.10
N GLU A 142 -5.56 -15.36 11.58
CA GLU A 142 -5.68 -15.06 13.02
C GLU A 142 -6.98 -15.61 13.59
N ILE A 143 -8.11 -15.42 12.89
CA ILE A 143 -9.40 -16.04 13.26
C ILE A 143 -9.26 -17.57 13.31
N ALA A 144 -8.60 -18.17 12.33
CA ALA A 144 -8.35 -19.62 12.30
C ALA A 144 -7.55 -20.07 13.54
N LEU A 145 -6.54 -19.32 13.93
CA LEU A 145 -5.68 -19.60 15.07
C LEU A 145 -6.44 -19.47 16.40
N VAL A 146 -7.27 -18.44 16.57
CA VAL A 146 -8.15 -18.27 17.74
C VAL A 146 -9.20 -19.39 17.83
N ILE A 147 -9.85 -19.76 16.73
CA ILE A 147 -10.82 -20.85 16.74
C ILE A 147 -10.14 -22.19 17.05
N THR A 148 -8.93 -22.39 16.54
CA THR A 148 -8.14 -23.60 16.82
C THR A 148 -7.72 -23.67 18.29
N SER A 149 -7.36 -22.55 18.92
CA SER A 149 -7.05 -22.51 20.36
C SER A 149 -8.27 -22.84 21.23
N ILE A 150 -9.47 -22.35 20.87
CA ILE A 150 -10.73 -22.71 21.53
C ILE A 150 -10.99 -24.22 21.48
N THR A 151 -10.54 -24.91 20.42
CA THR A 151 -10.65 -26.37 20.32
C THR A 151 -9.90 -27.05 21.45
N LEU A 152 -8.69 -26.57 21.79
CA LEU A 152 -7.88 -27.12 22.89
C LEU A 152 -8.58 -27.00 24.24
N LEU A 153 -9.30 -25.90 24.47
CA LEU A 153 -10.06 -25.66 25.71
C LEU A 153 -11.38 -26.44 25.74
N SER A 154 -12.10 -26.48 24.62
CA SER A 154 -13.45 -27.06 24.57
C SER A 154 -13.47 -28.57 24.30
N GLY A 155 -12.39 -29.15 23.77
CA GLY A 155 -12.34 -30.56 23.33
C GLY A 155 -13.21 -30.89 22.11
N ARG A 156 -13.95 -29.91 21.55
CA ARG A 156 -14.90 -30.13 20.45
C ARG A 156 -14.22 -29.96 19.09
N LYS A 157 -14.04 -31.08 18.38
CA LYS A 157 -13.46 -31.12 17.01
C LYS A 157 -14.18 -30.27 15.96
N ALA A 158 -15.42 -29.85 16.21
CA ALA A 158 -16.15 -28.95 15.33
C ALA A 158 -15.43 -27.60 15.15
N PHE A 159 -14.83 -27.06 16.22
CA PHE A 159 -14.07 -25.82 16.15
C PHE A 159 -12.80 -25.99 15.33
N TRP A 160 -12.13 -27.14 15.43
CA TRP A 160 -10.93 -27.41 14.64
C TRP A 160 -11.20 -27.35 13.14
N TRP A 161 -12.29 -27.98 12.68
CA TRP A 161 -12.69 -27.92 11.28
C TRP A 161 -13.06 -26.50 10.82
N LEU A 162 -13.71 -25.73 11.69
CA LEU A 162 -14.03 -24.32 11.41
C LEU A 162 -12.77 -23.45 11.29
N GLY A 163 -11.79 -23.67 12.17
CA GLY A 163 -10.48 -23.02 12.12
C GLY A 163 -9.74 -23.36 10.82
N MET A 164 -9.69 -24.66 10.46
CA MET A 164 -9.08 -25.11 9.20
C MET A 164 -9.76 -24.49 7.97
N LEU A 165 -11.09 -24.37 7.96
CA LEU A 165 -11.82 -23.70 6.89
C LEU A 165 -11.45 -22.22 6.79
N SER A 166 -11.43 -21.51 7.92
CA SER A 166 -11.00 -20.09 7.97
C SER A 166 -9.56 -19.92 7.47
N GLY A 167 -8.65 -20.80 7.90
CA GLY A 167 -7.24 -20.74 7.49
C GLY A 167 -7.06 -21.01 6.00
N ALA A 168 -7.81 -21.96 5.45
CA ALA A 168 -7.82 -22.21 4.00
C ALA A 168 -8.33 -20.99 3.21
N ILE A 169 -9.40 -20.33 3.69
CA ILE A 169 -9.90 -19.08 3.10
C ILE A 169 -8.81 -18.01 3.15
N GLY A 170 -8.16 -17.82 4.30
CA GLY A 170 -7.07 -16.85 4.48
C GLY A 170 -5.92 -17.06 3.49
N LEU A 171 -5.48 -18.31 3.30
CA LEU A 171 -4.45 -18.64 2.31
C LEU A 171 -4.88 -18.35 0.88
N VAL A 172 -6.12 -18.70 0.51
CA VAL A 172 -6.64 -18.42 -0.84
C VAL A 172 -6.75 -16.92 -1.09
N VAL A 173 -7.21 -16.16 -0.09
CA VAL A 173 -7.31 -14.70 -0.16
C VAL A 173 -5.92 -14.07 -0.29
N ALA A 174 -4.96 -14.48 0.54
CA ALA A 174 -3.58 -14.01 0.42
C ALA A 174 -3.04 -14.32 -0.98
N ALA A 175 -3.08 -15.59 -1.43
CA ALA A 175 -2.60 -16.02 -2.74
C ALA A 175 -3.30 -15.30 -3.92
N SER A 176 -4.53 -14.81 -3.73
CA SER A 176 -5.24 -14.05 -4.76
C SER A 176 -4.55 -12.74 -5.16
N HIS A 177 -3.58 -12.26 -4.37
CA HIS A 177 -2.72 -11.12 -4.72
C HIS A 177 -2.04 -11.29 -6.09
N MET A 178 -1.76 -12.53 -6.52
CA MET A 178 -1.08 -12.83 -7.79
C MET A 178 -1.91 -12.47 -9.02
N PHE A 179 -3.23 -12.37 -8.88
CA PHE A 179 -4.14 -12.05 -9.98
C PHE A 179 -4.39 -10.54 -10.13
N ILE A 180 -3.81 -9.71 -9.27
CA ILE A 180 -3.99 -8.26 -9.30
C ILE A 180 -2.95 -7.65 -10.26
N GLN A 181 -3.44 -7.16 -11.40
CA GLN A 181 -2.70 -6.42 -12.41
C GLN A 181 -3.08 -4.94 -12.41
#